data_AF-X1NRV4-F1
#
_entry.id   AF-X1NRV4-F1
#
_cell.length_a   1.000
_cell.length_b   1.000
_cell.length_c   1.000
_cell.angle_alpha   90.00
_cell.angle_beta   90.00
_cell.angle_gamma   90.00
#
_symmetry.space_group_name_H-M   'P 1'
#
loop_
_entity.id
_entity.type
_entity.pdbx_description
1 polymer ?
#
loop_
_entity_poly.entity_id
_entity_poly.type
_entity_poly.pdbx_seq_one_letter_code
_entity_poly.pdbx_strand_id
1 'polypeptide(L)'
;KSFAIALEEGFRRSWPSIRDGNLTTLIVALILFGLGTSFIKGFALTLSIGILLSMFSAIFITRNLLRLFAGTRLENIKWLWK
;
A
#
# COMPACT_ATOMS: atom_id res chain seq x y z
N LYS A 1 -9.95 22.59 -4.93
CA LYS A 1 -8.83 22.19 -4.04
C LYS A 1 -7.66 21.82 -4.95
N SER A 2 -6.42 22.23 -4.64
CA SER A 2 -5.24 21.85 -5.44
C SER A 2 -5.11 20.33 -5.51
N PHE A 3 -4.71 19.79 -6.66
CA PHE A 3 -4.56 18.35 -6.89
C PHE A 3 -3.67 17.67 -5.84
N ALA A 4 -2.61 18.34 -5.40
CA ALA A 4 -1.73 17.87 -4.34
C ALA A 4 -2.46 17.67 -2.99
N ILE A 5 -3.38 18.57 -2.63
CA ILE A 5 -4.17 18.49 -1.39
C ILE A 5 -5.18 17.34 -1.47
N ALA A 6 -5.80 17.13 -2.64
CA ALA A 6 -6.73 16.02 -2.86
C ALA A 6 -6.01 14.66 -2.76
N LEU A 7 -4.79 14.56 -3.31
CA LEU A 7 -3.92 13.40 -3.19
C LEU A 7 -3.56 13.10 -1.74
N GLU A 8 -3.07 14.10 -1.00
CA GLU A 8 -2.67 13.92 0.40
C GLU A 8 -3.84 13.49 1.28
N GLU A 9 -5.03 14.07 1.08
CA GLU A 9 -6.24 13.69 1.79
C GLU A 9 -6.69 12.25 1.44
N GLY A 10 -6.61 11.87 0.16
CA GLY A 10 -6.92 10.52 -0.29
C GLY A 10 -5.99 9.47 0.31
N PHE A 11 -4.69 9.74 0.39
CA PHE A 11 -3.73 8.88 1.06
C PHE A 11 -3.98 8.80 2.56
N ARG A 12 -4.21 9.94 3.21
CA ARG A 12 -4.47 10.01 4.66
C ARG A 12 -5.67 9.16 5.06
N ARG A 13 -6.73 9.16 4.23
CA ARG A 13 -7.98 8.44 4.53
C ARG A 13 -7.90 6.95 4.21
N SER A 14 -7.16 6.56 3.16
CA SER A 14 -7.00 5.15 2.75
C SER A 14 -5.92 4.40 3.54
N TRP A 15 -4.92 5.11 4.07
CA TRP A 15 -3.78 4.52 4.77
C TRP A 15 -4.15 3.58 5.94
N PRO A 16 -5.05 3.95 6.87
CA PRO A 16 -5.44 3.06 7.96
C PRO A 16 -6.05 1.75 7.45
N SER A 17 -6.93 1.83 6.45
CA SER A 17 -7.60 0.65 5.89
C SER A 17 -6.61 -0.31 5.20
N ILE A 18 -5.64 0.23 4.45
CA ILE A 18 -4.58 -0.56 3.82
C ILE A 18 -3.72 -1.24 4.89
N ARG A 19 -3.29 -0.49 5.91
CA ARG A 19 -2.45 -1.02 6.99
C ARG A 19 -3.17 -2.11 7.77
N ASP A 20 -4.40 -1.86 8.19
CA ASP A 20 -5.15 -2.76 9.05
C ASP A 20 -5.51 -4.07 8.30
N GLY A 21 -5.81 -3.99 6.99
CA GLY A 21 -6.01 -5.17 6.13
C GLY A 21 -4.75 -6.03 5.95
N ASN A 22 -3.58 -5.41 5.78
CA ASN A 22 -2.32 -6.15 5.71
C ASN A 22 -1.89 -6.69 7.09
N LEU A 23 -2.15 -5.95 8.17
CA LEU A 23 -1.82 -6.35 9.54
C LEU A 23 -2.62 -7.59 9.97
N THR A 24 -3.92 -7.65 9.69
CA THR A 24 -4.73 -8.85 9.97
C THR A 24 -4.19 -10.07 9.24
N THR A 25 -3.72 -9.91 8.00
CA THR A 25 -3.09 -10.99 7.23
C THR A 25 -1.75 -11.42 7.82
N LEU A 26 -0.93 -10.47 8.33
CA LEU A 26 0.29 -10.79 9.07
C LEU A 26 0.02 -11.56 10.36
N ILE A 27 -1.06 -11.23 11.07
CA ILE A 27 -1.49 -11.99 12.25
C ILE A 27 -1.85 -13.43 11.86
N VAL A 28 -2.60 -13.62 10.77
CA VAL A 28 -2.91 -14.96 10.23
C VAL A 28 -1.62 -15.70 9.86
N ALA A 29 -0.67 -15.03 9.19
CA ALA A 29 0.61 -15.63 8.84
C ALA A 29 1.43 -16.05 10.08
N LEU A 30 1.42 -15.25 11.15
CA LEU A 30 2.06 -15.62 12.42
C LEU A 30 1.42 -16.85 13.06
N ILE A 31 0.08 -16.93 13.05
CA ILE A 31 -0.65 -18.11 13.54
C ILE A 31 -0.28 -19.34 12.71
N LEU A 32 -0.26 -19.23 11.39
CA LEU A 32 0.15 -20.30 10.47
C LEU A 32 1.61 -20.73 10.68
N PHE A 33 2.50 -19.79 11.02
CA PHE A 33 3.89 -20.11 11.32
C PHE A 33 4.04 -20.87 12.65
N GLY A 34 3.23 -20.52 13.66
CA GLY A 34 3.25 -21.18 14.97
C GLY A 34 2.62 -22.58 14.96
N LEU A 35 1.45 -22.72 14.35
CA LEU A 35 0.63 -23.94 14.39
C LEU A 35 0.75 -24.82 13.13
N GLY A 36 1.34 -24.31 12.06
CA GLY A 36 1.44 -25.00 10.78
C GLY A 36 2.53 -26.09 10.75
N THR A 37 2.41 -26.98 9.77
CA THR A 37 3.44 -27.97 9.43
C THR A 37 4.63 -27.32 8.72
N SER A 38 5.74 -28.05 8.54
CA SER A 38 6.98 -27.53 7.95
C SER A 38 6.78 -26.78 6.63
N PHE A 39 5.88 -27.25 5.75
CA PHE A 39 5.55 -26.56 4.51
C PHE A 39 4.79 -25.24 4.73
N ILE A 40 3.79 -25.26 5.62
CA ILE A 40 2.95 -24.09 5.93
C ILE A 40 3.79 -22.98 6.57
N LYS A 41 4.80 -23.33 7.37
CA LYS A 41 5.74 -22.34 7.94
C LYS A 41 6.55 -21.62 6.86
N GLY A 42 7.01 -22.33 5.83
CA GLY A 42 7.70 -21.73 4.68
C GLY A 42 6.80 -20.82 3.85
N PHE A 43 5.54 -21.22 3.65
CA PHE A 43 4.53 -20.38 3.03
C PHE A 43 4.25 -19.11 3.85
N ALA A 44 4.01 -19.25 5.15
CA ALA A 44 3.72 -18.14 6.06
C ALA A 44 4.86 -17.11 6.12
N LEU A 45 6.11 -17.58 6.10
CA LEU A 45 7.28 -16.71 6.05
C LEU A 45 7.31 -15.89 4.76
N THR A 46 7.11 -16.54 3.61
CA THR A 46 7.13 -15.88 2.29
C THR A 46 5.98 -14.89 2.16
N LEU A 47 4.79 -15.25 2.63
CA LEU A 47 3.62 -14.37 2.67
C LEU A 47 3.90 -13.12 3.52
N SER A 48 4.50 -13.29 4.71
CA SER A 48 4.82 -12.19 5.61
C SER A 48 5.80 -11.20 4.97
N ILE A 49 6.87 -11.71 4.35
CA ILE A 49 7.86 -10.88 3.64
C ILE A 49 7.19 -10.15 2.46
N GLY A 50 6.35 -10.84 1.69
CA GLY A 50 5.62 -10.26 0.56
C GLY A 50 4.72 -9.10 0.98
N ILE A 51 4.00 -9.23 2.10
CA ILE A 51 3.14 -8.18 2.63
C ILE A 51 3.97 -6.94 3.04
N LEU A 52 5.08 -7.14 3.76
CA LEU A 52 5.93 -6.03 4.19
C LEU A 52 6.54 -5.28 3.00
N LEU A 53 7.05 -6.00 2.00
CA LEU A 53 7.59 -5.40 0.77
C LEU A 53 6.50 -4.68 -0.03
N SER A 54 5.31 -5.27 -0.13
CA SER A 54 4.16 -4.66 -0.81
C SER A 54 3.73 -3.35 -0.15
N MET A 55 3.60 -3.34 1.18
CA MET A 55 3.28 -2.13 1.95
C MET A 55 4.35 -1.05 1.78
N PHE A 56 5.64 -1.43 1.83
CA PHE A 56 6.73 -0.49 1.59
C PHE A 56 6.65 0.14 0.19
N SER A 57 6.47 -0.69 -0.84
CA SER A 57 6.29 -0.22 -2.22
C SER A 57 5.08 0.72 -2.35
N ALA A 58 3.94 0.34 -1.77
CA ALA A 58 2.72 1.14 -1.84
C ALA A 58 2.87 2.54 -1.22
N ILE A 59 3.61 2.69 -0.13
CA ILE A 59 3.86 3.99 0.51
C ILE A 59 4.93 4.77 -0.24
N PHE A 60 6.08 4.13 -0.50
CA PHE A 60 7.27 4.83 -0.96
C PHE A 60 7.19 5.09 -2.47
N ILE A 61 6.89 4.07 -3.27
CA ILE A 61 6.85 4.20 -4.73
C ILE A 61 5.63 5.01 -5.15
N THR A 62 4.43 4.66 -4.68
CA THR A 62 3.20 5.35 -5.12
C THR A 62 3.19 6.82 -4.74
N ARG A 63 3.66 7.19 -3.55
CA ARG A 63 3.69 8.58 -3.11
C ARG A 63 4.72 9.41 -3.89
N ASN A 64 5.88 8.84 -4.20
CA ASN A 64 6.87 9.51 -5.05
C ASN A 64 6.41 9.60 -6.51
N LEU A 65 5.81 8.54 -7.05
CA LEU A 65 5.27 8.51 -8.40
C LEU A 65 4.18 9.57 -8.58
N LEU A 66 3.20 9.64 -7.67
CA LEU A 66 2.12 10.62 -7.76
C LEU A 66 2.60 12.06 -7.58
N ARG A 67 3.63 12.30 -6.75
CA ARG A 67 4.29 13.60 -6.65
C ARG A 67 5.01 14.00 -7.94
N LEU A 68 5.67 13.05 -8.61
CA LEU A 68 6.27 13.26 -9.92
C LEU A 68 5.21 13.60 -10.98
N PHE A 69 4.11 12.85 -11.01
CA PHE A 69 3.01 13.10 -11.95
C PHE A 69 2.31 14.45 -11.71
N ALA A 70 2.17 14.86 -10.45
CA ALA A 70 1.54 16.14 -10.08
C ALA A 70 2.27 17.40 -10.61
N GLY A 71 3.50 17.28 -11.11
CA GLY A 71 4.25 18.37 -11.76
C GLY A 71 4.33 18.28 -13.29
N THR A 72 3.70 17.28 -13.91
CA THR A 72 3.75 17.07 -15.37
C THR A 72 2.58 17.75 -16.10
N ARG A 73 2.72 17.94 -17.42
CA ARG A 73 1.76 18.62 -18.33
C ARG A 73 0.31 18.11 -18.25
N LEU A 74 0.06 16.96 -17.62
CA LEU A 74 -1.25 16.36 -17.34
C LEU A 74 -2.10 17.17 -16.34
N GLU A 75 -1.49 17.99 -15.47
CA GLU A 75 -2.23 18.89 -14.57
C GLU A 75 -3.08 19.92 -15.36
N ASN A 76 -2.61 20.34 -16.54
CA ASN A 76 -3.28 21.37 -17.34
C ASN A 76 -4.46 20.86 -18.16
N ILE A 77 -4.67 19.54 -18.27
CA ILE A 77 -5.78 18.98 -19.04
C ILE A 77 -7.03 18.95 -18.15
N LYS A 78 -7.76 20.07 -18.11
CA LYS A 78 -9.00 20.26 -17.33
C LYS A 78 -10.12 19.27 -17.65
N TRP A 79 -10.04 18.53 -18.76
CA TRP A 79 -11.01 17.50 -19.15
C TRP A 79 -10.90 16.21 -18.32
N LEU A 80 -9.71 15.87 -17.79
CA LEU A 80 -9.51 14.66 -16.98
C LEU A 80 -10.05 14.79 -15.53
N TRP A 81 -10.27 16.02 -15.07
CA TRP A 81 -10.60 16.37 -13.69
C TRP A 81 -12.02 16.93 -13.52
N LYS A 82 -12.83 16.90 -14.59
CA LYS A 82 -14.20 17.40 -14.61
C LYS A 82 -15.18 16.30 -14.20
#